data_AF-A0A8J7G6N8-F1
#
_entry.id   AF-A0A8J7G6N8-F1
#
_cell.length_a   1.000
_cell.length_b   1.000
_cell.length_c   1.000
_cell.angle_alpha   90.00
_cell.angle_beta   90.00
_cell.angle_gamma   90.00
#
_symmetry.space_group_name_H-M   'P 1'
#
loop_
_entity.id
_entity.type
_entity.pdbx_description
1 polymer ?
#
loop_
_entity_poly.entity_id
_entity_poly.type
_entity_poly.pdbx_seq_one_letter_code
_entity_poly.pdbx_strand_id
1 'polypeptide(L)'
;MIVTYTLIAFICLLIPTLHQLIFGFKPKDRAGINKIGMRSATMQMAAAAIAYAIFSKIEGSNPKLAIEAGMLFLVSVGLVVIIQHLILTLKQGKL
;
A
#
# COMPACT_ATOMS: atom_id res chain seq x y z
N MET A 1 -24.43 -8.80 -0.74
CA MET A 1 -23.26 -9.72 -0.66
C MET A 1 -22.05 -9.18 -1.42
N ILE A 2 -22.15 -8.86 -2.72
CA ILE A 2 -21.01 -8.37 -3.51
C ILE A 2 -20.33 -7.14 -2.88
N VAL A 3 -21.12 -6.13 -2.45
CA VAL A 3 -20.62 -4.93 -1.77
C VAL A 3 -19.81 -5.25 -0.51
N THR A 4 -20.21 -6.26 0.26
CA THR A 4 -19.55 -6.66 1.51
C THR A 4 -18.15 -7.23 1.25
N TYR A 5 -18.01 -8.08 0.24
CA TYR A 5 -16.70 -8.65 -0.14
C TYR A 5 -15.76 -7.60 -0.73
N THR A 6 -16.29 -6.66 -1.52
CA THR A 6 -15.54 -5.52 -2.04
C THR A 6 -15.02 -4.63 -0.91
N LEU A 7 -15.86 -4.35 0.09
CA LEU A 7 -15.48 -3.53 1.25
C LEU A 7 -14.39 -4.21 2.09
N ILE A 8 -14.52 -5.51 2.35
CA ILE A 8 -13.51 -6.28 3.10
C ILE A 8 -12.17 -6.28 2.36
N ALA A 9 -12.15 -6.54 1.06
CA ALA A 9 -10.90 -6.50 0.29
C ALA A 9 -10.28 -5.10 0.26
N PHE A 10 -11.09 -4.06 0.15
CA PHE A 10 -10.61 -2.68 0.22
C PHE A 10 -9.94 -2.38 1.57
N ILE A 11 -10.55 -2.80 2.69
CA ILE A 11 -9.96 -2.65 4.02
C ILE A 11 -8.65 -3.43 4.13
N CYS A 12 -8.59 -4.67 3.62
CA CYS A 12 -7.37 -5.47 3.63
C CYS A 12 -6.25 -4.85 2.79
N LEU A 13 -6.58 -4.27 1.63
CA LEU A 13 -5.62 -3.58 0.75
C LEU A 13 -5.15 -2.23 1.30
N LEU A 14 -5.82 -1.70 2.32
CA LEU A 14 -5.44 -0.46 3.00
C LEU A 14 -4.30 -0.68 4.01
N ILE A 15 -4.17 -1.89 4.55
CA ILE A 15 -3.20 -2.25 5.60
C ILE A 15 -1.76 -1.92 5.20
N PRO A 16 -1.25 -2.27 4.00
CA PRO A 16 0.14 -1.97 3.64
C PRO A 16 0.40 -0.46 3.50
N THR A 17 -0.61 0.31 3.07
CA THR A 17 -0.53 1.78 3.01
C THR A 17 -0.45 2.39 4.41
N LEU A 18 -1.29 1.93 5.34
CA LEU A 18 -1.24 2.36 6.75
C LEU A 18 0.08 1.96 7.41
N HIS A 19 0.59 0.77 7.12
CA HIS A 19 1.90 0.31 7.60
C HIS A 19 3.02 1.26 7.12
N GLN A 20 3.03 1.62 5.83
CA GLN A 20 3.99 2.60 5.31
C GLN A 20 3.87 3.96 6.01
N LEU A 21 2.64 4.42 6.24
CA LEU A 21 2.36 5.71 6.86
C LEU A 21 2.84 5.74 8.31
N ILE A 22 2.58 4.71 9.11
CA ILE A 22 2.97 4.67 10.54
C ILE A 22 4.47 4.41 10.70
N PHE A 23 5.00 3.41 10.00
CA PHE A 23 6.37 2.97 10.21
C PHE A 23 7.37 3.74 9.37
N GLY A 24 7.00 4.25 8.20
CA GLY A 24 7.93 4.95 7.31
C GLY A 24 8.32 6.36 7.79
N PHE A 25 7.65 6.93 8.80
CA PHE A 25 8.10 8.17 9.46
C PHE A 25 9.04 7.96 10.65
N LYS A 26 9.24 6.70 11.09
CA LYS A 26 10.18 6.36 12.18
C LYS A 26 11.67 6.39 11.79
N PRO A 27 12.09 6.07 10.55
CA PRO A 27 13.49 6.10 10.16
C PRO A 27 14.08 7.51 10.19
N LYS A 28 15.35 7.60 10.59
CA LYS A 28 16.13 8.86 10.58
C LYS A 28 17.01 9.00 9.34
N ASP A 29 16.94 8.03 8.43
CA ASP A 29 17.78 7.90 7.26
C ASP A 29 16.99 7.38 6.05
N ARG A 30 17.49 7.67 4.84
CA ARG A 30 16.83 7.30 3.58
C ARG A 30 16.77 5.78 3.38
N ALA A 31 17.77 5.03 3.84
CA ALA A 31 17.80 3.58 3.69
C ALA A 31 16.70 2.90 4.52
N GLY A 32 16.45 3.37 5.74
CA GLY A 32 15.32 2.93 6.54
C GLY A 32 13.96 3.21 5.90
N ILE A 33 13.77 4.40 5.29
CA ILE A 33 12.52 4.72 4.55
C ILE A 33 12.33 3.76 3.39
N ASN A 34 13.37 3.53 2.58
CA ASN A 34 13.32 2.62 1.42
C ASN A 34 13.05 1.17 1.83
N LYS A 35 13.62 0.71 2.94
CA LYS A 35 13.38 -0.64 3.46
C LYS A 35 11.91 -0.84 3.83
N ILE A 36 11.31 0.13 4.50
CA ILE A 36 9.89 0.07 4.88
C ILE A 36 9.01 0.22 3.65
N GLY A 37 9.35 1.14 2.74
CA GLY A 37 8.71 1.34 1.44
C GLY A 37 8.63 0.04 0.63
N MET A 38 9.76 -0.64 0.49
CA MET A 38 9.84 -1.91 -0.23
C MET A 38 8.99 -3.00 0.44
N ARG A 39 9.01 -3.08 1.77
CA ARG A 39 8.17 -4.05 2.51
C ARG A 39 6.68 -3.78 2.34
N SER A 40 6.27 -2.51 2.38
CA SER A 40 4.87 -2.13 2.18
C SER A 40 4.43 -2.39 0.73
N ALA A 41 5.30 -2.14 -0.25
CA ALA A 41 5.04 -2.46 -1.66
C ALA A 41 4.89 -3.97 -1.91
N THR A 42 5.77 -4.80 -1.33
CA THR A 42 5.65 -6.27 -1.47
C THR A 42 4.40 -6.80 -0.79
N MET A 43 4.05 -6.28 0.39
CA MET A 43 2.78 -6.60 1.07
C MET A 43 1.56 -6.19 0.25
N GLN A 44 1.61 -5.04 -0.44
CA GLN A 44 0.53 -4.60 -1.32
C GLN A 44 0.34 -5.50 -2.52
N MET A 45 1.43 -5.89 -3.19
CA MET A 45 1.38 -6.82 -4.33
C MET A 45 0.83 -8.19 -3.91
N ALA A 46 1.28 -8.71 -2.76
CA ALA A 46 0.76 -9.97 -2.21
C ALA A 46 -0.74 -9.87 -1.87
N ALA A 47 -1.16 -8.80 -1.20
CA ALA A 47 -2.56 -8.57 -0.86
C ALA A 47 -3.45 -8.45 -2.11
N ALA A 48 -2.99 -7.74 -3.15
CA ALA A 48 -3.71 -7.60 -4.41
C ALA A 48 -3.85 -8.95 -5.14
N ALA A 49 -2.78 -9.77 -5.17
CA ALA A 49 -2.82 -11.11 -5.76
C ALA A 49 -3.79 -12.04 -5.01
N ILE A 50 -3.77 -12.02 -3.67
CA ILE A 50 -4.69 -12.80 -2.84
C ILE A 50 -6.15 -12.35 -3.06
N ALA A 51 -6.41 -11.04 -3.07
CA ALA A 51 -7.74 -10.50 -3.31
C ALA A 51 -8.26 -10.87 -4.71
N TYR A 52 -7.42 -10.80 -5.74
CA TYR A 52 -7.75 -11.25 -7.08
C TYR A 52 -8.13 -12.73 -7.12
N ALA A 53 -7.32 -13.60 -6.50
CA ALA A 53 -7.59 -15.04 -6.45
C ALA A 53 -8.92 -15.35 -5.73
N ILE A 54 -9.23 -14.64 -4.65
CA ILE A 54 -10.51 -14.79 -3.94
C ILE A 54 -11.67 -14.35 -4.82
N PHE A 55 -11.60 -13.18 -5.45
CA PHE A 55 -12.67 -12.66 -6.32
C PHE A 55 -12.87 -13.51 -7.57
N SER A 56 -11.80 -14.06 -8.16
CA SER A 56 -11.94 -14.97 -9.32
C SER A 56 -12.76 -16.23 -9.02
N LYS A 57 -12.92 -16.59 -7.74
CA LYS A 57 -13.70 -17.75 -7.29
C LYS A 57 -15.10 -17.40 -6.80
N ILE A 58 -15.45 -16.12 -6.70
CA ILE A 58 -16.78 -15.68 -6.25
C ILE A 58 -17.62 -15.27 -7.46
N GLU A 59 -18.71 -16.01 -7.68
CA GLU A 59 -19.67 -15.76 -8.75
C GLU A 59 -20.32 -14.37 -8.61
N GLY A 60 -20.31 -13.59 -9.69
CA GLY A 60 -20.82 -12.21 -9.70
C GLY A 60 -19.88 -11.14 -9.11
N SER A 61 -18.64 -11.49 -8.71
CA SER A 61 -17.65 -10.51 -8.28
C SER A 61 -16.79 -9.99 -9.45
N ASN A 62 -16.20 -8.80 -9.30
CA ASN A 62 -15.31 -8.21 -10.30
C ASN A 62 -13.84 -8.32 -9.86
N PRO A 63 -13.10 -9.36 -10.28
CA PRO A 63 -11.71 -9.55 -9.86
C PRO A 63 -10.77 -8.45 -10.36
N LYS A 64 -11.10 -7.74 -11.45
CA LYS A 64 -10.30 -6.61 -11.94
C LYS A 64 -10.21 -5.49 -10.90
N LEU A 65 -11.27 -5.30 -10.12
CA LEU A 65 -11.34 -4.26 -9.10
C LEU A 65 -10.31 -4.47 -7.97
N ALA A 66 -9.92 -5.72 -7.68
CA ALA A 66 -8.83 -6.01 -6.74
C ALA A 66 -7.47 -5.55 -7.26
N ILE A 67 -7.22 -5.72 -8.57
CA ILE A 67 -5.96 -5.26 -9.19
C ILE A 67 -5.94 -3.74 -9.27
N GLU A 68 -7.04 -3.10 -9.70
CA GLU A 68 -7.15 -1.64 -9.78
C GLU A 68 -6.96 -0.99 -8.40
N ALA A 69 -7.65 -1.50 -7.36
CA ALA A 69 -7.47 -1.03 -5.99
C ALA A 69 -6.04 -1.31 -5.48
N GLY A 70 -5.50 -2.50 -5.76
CA GLY A 70 -4.13 -2.87 -5.39
C GLY A 70 -3.09 -1.92 -5.98
N MET A 71 -3.22 -1.57 -7.26
CA MET A 71 -2.36 -0.61 -7.95
C MET A 71 -2.51 0.81 -7.41
N LEU A 72 -3.74 1.26 -7.14
CA LEU A 72 -4.00 2.56 -6.53
C LEU A 72 -3.30 2.71 -5.17
N PHE A 73 -3.39 1.67 -4.32
CA PHE A 73 -2.73 1.66 -3.03
C PHE A 73 -1.21 1.51 -3.14
N LEU A 74 -0.70 0.82 -4.16
CA LEU A 74 0.73 0.76 -4.45
C LEU A 74 1.29 2.16 -4.80
N VAL A 75 0.56 2.92 -5.63
CA VAL A 75 0.90 4.32 -5.93
C VAL A 75 0.85 5.16 -4.66
N SER A 76 -0.15 4.95 -3.79
CA SER A 76 -0.25 5.62 -2.49
C SER A 76 0.96 5.34 -1.59
N VAL A 77 1.44 4.09 -1.52
CA VAL A 77 2.69 3.72 -0.82
C VAL A 77 3.88 4.49 -1.39
N GLY A 78 4.00 4.57 -2.73
CA GLY A 78 5.05 5.33 -3.39
C GLY A 78 5.03 6.83 -3.06
N LEU A 79 3.84 7.45 -3.05
CA LEU A 79 3.68 8.85 -2.66
C LEU A 79 4.10 9.09 -1.20
N VAL A 80 3.74 8.19 -0.29
CA VAL A 80 4.15 8.28 1.13
C VAL A 80 5.67 8.20 1.25
N VAL A 81 6.34 7.32 0.50
CA VAL A 81 7.82 7.24 0.48
C VAL A 81 8.45 8.54 -0.01
N ILE A 82 7.89 9.17 -1.05
CA ILE A 82 8.38 10.47 -1.58
C ILE A 82 8.21 11.56 -0.53
N ILE A 83 7.04 11.66 0.10
CA ILE A 83 6.76 12.62 1.17
C ILE A 83 7.74 12.43 2.33
N GLN A 84 8.03 11.18 2.72
CA GLN A 84 9.00 10.85 3.76
C GLN A 84 10.42 11.32 3.40
N HIS A 85 10.84 11.18 2.14
CA HIS A 85 12.13 11.69 1.67
C HIS A 85 12.21 13.21 1.68
N LEU A 86 11.13 13.90 1.30
CA LEU A 86 11.04 15.37 1.33
C LEU A 86 11.14 15.89 2.76
N ILE A 87 10.36 15.33 3.69
CA ILE A 87 10.39 15.72 5.11
C ILE A 87 11.76 15.48 5.74
N LEU A 88 12.40 14.35 5.42
CA LEU A 88 13.73 14.04 5.94
C LEU A 88 14.78 15.04 5.42
N THR A 89 14.68 15.46 4.16
CA THR A 89 15.58 16.45 3.56
C THR A 89 15.38 17.84 4.18
N LEU A 90 14.12 18.24 4.41
CA LEU A 90 13.77 19.48 5.13
C LEU A 90 14.30 19.48 6.57
N LYS A 91 14.12 18.38 7.32
CA LYS A 91 14.61 18.24 8.70
C LYS A 91 16.14 18.29 8.81
N GLN A 92 16.85 17.86 7.78
CA GLN A 92 18.31 17.89 7.76
C GLN A 92 18.88 19.27 7.38
N GLY A 93 18.03 20.28 7.14
CA GLY A 93 18.47 21.64 6.80
C GLY A 93 19.30 21.71 5.53
N LYS A 94 19.16 20.71 4.63
CA LYS A 94 19.86 20.66 3.32
C LYS A 94 19.02 21.27 2.19
N LEU A 95 18.25 22.30 2.51
CA LEU A 95 17.53 23.14 1.56
C LEU A 95 17.99 24.58 1.68
#